data_AF-A0A0M9ALC9-F1
#
_entry.id   AF-A0A0M9ALC9-F1
#
_cell.length_a   1.000
_cell.length_b   1.000
_cell.length_c   1.000
_cell.angle_alpha   90.00
_cell.angle_beta   90.00
_cell.angle_gamma   90.00
#
_symmetry.space_group_name_H-M   'P 1'
#
loop_
_entity.id
_entity.type
_entity.pdbx_description
1 polymer ?
#
loop_
_entity_poly.entity_id
_entity_poly.type
_entity_poly.pdbx_seq_one_letter_code
_entity_poly.pdbx_strand_id
1 'polypeptide(L)'
;MPRRVTDGGSSVDPTDRAAVRDHLERFAGADAVTEADDGTLRAEFSGRTHVAVAPDGAVDTGMPLHSFDGTPERLVFDHDSGELRAELDDGGVYVFRRP
;
A
#
# COMPACT_ATOMS: atom_id res chain seq x y z
N MET A 1 -1.56 24.60 -21.47
CA MET A 1 -1.12 23.26 -21.03
C MET A 1 -1.82 22.95 -19.72
N PRO A 2 -2.85 22.09 -19.67
CA PRO A 2 -3.47 21.76 -18.39
C PRO A 2 -2.52 20.80 -17.65
N ARG A 3 -1.97 21.27 -16.53
CA ARG A 3 -1.23 20.46 -15.58
C ARG A 3 -2.23 19.45 -15.02
N ARG A 4 -2.11 18.17 -15.35
CA ARG A 4 -2.78 17.09 -14.62
C ARG A 4 -2.33 17.23 -13.17
N VAL A 5 -3.19 17.81 -12.34
CA VAL A 5 -3.17 17.55 -10.91
C VAL A 5 -3.54 16.08 -10.85
N THR A 6 -2.55 15.20 -10.69
CA THR A 6 -2.85 13.92 -10.06
C THR A 6 -3.47 14.29 -8.72
N ASP A 7 -4.64 13.76 -8.38
CA ASP A 7 -5.35 14.05 -7.13
C ASP A 7 -4.62 13.51 -5.89
N GLY A 8 -3.28 13.61 -5.84
CA GLY A 8 -2.41 13.17 -4.75
C GLY A 8 -2.34 11.66 -4.51
N GLY A 9 -3.29 10.89 -5.05
CA GLY A 9 -3.64 9.56 -4.57
C GLY A 9 -4.61 9.64 -3.38
N SER A 10 -5.36 8.57 -3.14
CA SER A 10 -6.28 8.49 -2.01
C SER A 10 -5.54 8.13 -0.74
N SER A 11 -5.60 9.01 0.27
CA SER A 11 -5.01 8.75 1.57
C SER A 11 -5.93 7.92 2.46
N VAL A 12 -5.40 6.86 3.05
CA VAL A 12 -6.08 6.01 4.02
C VAL A 12 -5.22 5.87 5.28
N ASP A 13 -5.89 5.71 6.41
CA ASP A 13 -5.25 5.34 7.67
C ASP A 13 -4.88 3.85 7.60
N PRO A 14 -3.62 3.45 7.85
CA PRO A 14 -3.22 2.05 7.80
C PRO A 14 -3.94 1.17 8.83
N THR A 15 -4.54 1.75 9.88
CA THR A 15 -5.38 1.04 10.85
C THR A 15 -6.85 0.92 10.43
N ASP A 16 -7.29 1.67 9.41
CA ASP A 16 -8.62 1.51 8.81
C ASP A 16 -8.62 0.32 7.83
N ARG A 17 -8.80 -0.86 8.42
CA ARG A 17 -8.72 -2.13 7.72
C ARG A 17 -9.68 -2.24 6.53
N ALA A 18 -10.88 -1.66 6.62
CA ALA A 18 -11.86 -1.70 5.54
C ALA A 18 -11.39 -0.84 4.36
N ALA A 19 -10.95 0.38 4.64
CA ALA A 19 -10.40 1.27 3.61
C ALA A 19 -9.11 0.68 2.99
N VAL A 20 -8.20 0.15 3.80
CA VAL A 20 -6.98 -0.49 3.31
C VAL A 20 -7.30 -1.65 2.38
N ARG A 21 -8.24 -2.52 2.74
CA ARG A 21 -8.67 -3.64 1.88
C ARG A 21 -9.20 -3.15 0.56
N ASP A 22 -10.17 -2.24 0.57
CA ASP A 22 -10.78 -1.71 -0.66
C ASP A 22 -9.73 -1.10 -1.60
N HIS A 23 -8.77 -0.37 -1.02
CA HIS A 23 -7.69 0.23 -1.79
C HIS A 23 -6.67 -0.81 -2.29
N LEU A 24 -6.31 -1.82 -1.50
CA LEU A 24 -5.43 -2.91 -1.93
C LEU A 24 -6.08 -3.74 -3.05
N GLU A 25 -7.37 -4.06 -2.93
CA GLU A 25 -8.12 -4.81 -3.95
C GLU A 25 -8.20 -4.02 -5.25
N ARG A 26 -8.35 -2.69 -5.18
CA ARG A 26 -8.29 -1.82 -6.35
C ARG A 26 -6.88 -1.70 -6.94
N PHE A 27 -5.85 -1.76 -6.09
CA PHE A 27 -4.46 -1.55 -6.47
C PHE A 27 -3.81 -2.80 -7.11
N ALA A 28 -4.04 -3.97 -6.50
CA ALA A 28 -3.49 -5.27 -6.90
C ALA A 28 -4.48 -6.16 -7.67
N GLY A 29 -5.78 -5.88 -7.56
CA GLY A 29 -6.87 -6.76 -8.01
C GLY A 29 -7.44 -7.56 -6.82
N ALA A 30 -8.77 -7.70 -6.76
CA ALA A 30 -9.44 -8.37 -5.66
C ALA A 30 -8.99 -9.83 -5.47
N ASP A 31 -8.70 -10.54 -6.56
CA ASP A 31 -8.21 -11.93 -6.52
C ASP A 31 -6.76 -12.06 -5.99
N ALA A 32 -6.03 -10.94 -5.91
CA ALA A 32 -4.64 -10.89 -5.45
C ALA A 32 -4.51 -10.46 -3.99
N VAL A 33 -5.62 -10.09 -3.34
CA VAL A 33 -5.65 -9.71 -1.93
C VAL A 33 -6.17 -10.88 -1.11
N THR A 34 -5.37 -11.26 -0.12
CA THR A 34 -5.68 -12.31 0.84
C THR A 34 -5.65 -11.74 2.25
N GLU A 35 -6.35 -12.42 3.15
CA GLU A 35 -6.38 -12.09 4.58
C GLU A 35 -5.79 -13.28 5.34
N ALA A 36 -4.80 -13.00 6.18
CA ALA A 36 -4.23 -13.99 7.09
C ALA A 36 -5.09 -14.15 8.35
N ASP A 37 -4.86 -15.24 9.10
CA ASP A 37 -5.64 -15.56 10.30
C ASP A 37 -5.51 -14.51 11.43
N ASP A 38 -4.41 -13.75 11.43
CA ASP A 38 -4.17 -12.64 12.36
C ASP A 38 -4.81 -11.31 11.92
N GLY A 39 -5.52 -11.30 10.78
CA GLY A 39 -6.18 -10.12 10.20
C GLY A 39 -5.32 -9.31 9.23
N THR A 40 -4.06 -9.69 9.01
CA THR A 40 -3.16 -9.04 8.06
C THR A 40 -3.68 -9.16 6.63
N LEU A 41 -3.79 -8.03 5.94
CA LEU A 41 -4.15 -7.97 4.53
C LEU A 41 -2.89 -8.05 3.67
N ARG A 42 -2.80 -9.04 2.79
CA ARG A 42 -1.66 -9.27 1.92
C ARG A 42 -2.08 -9.20 0.45
N ALA A 43 -1.56 -8.22 -0.26
CA ALA A 43 -1.64 -8.10 -1.70
C ALA A 43 -0.37 -8.67 -2.36
N GLU A 44 -0.54 -9.65 -3.24
CA GLU A 44 0.58 -10.23 -4.00
C GLU A 44 0.62 -9.68 -5.43
N PHE A 45 1.81 -9.35 -5.89
CA PHE A 45 2.08 -8.94 -7.27
C PHE A 45 3.02 -9.96 -7.91
N SER A 46 2.87 -10.14 -9.23
CA SER A 46 3.61 -11.09 -10.06
C SER A 46 5.04 -11.41 -9.54
N GLY A 47 5.23 -12.64 -9.04
CA GLY A 47 6.53 -13.14 -8.58
C GLY A 47 6.74 -13.09 -7.07
N ARG A 48 7.68 -12.27 -6.60
CA ARG A 48 8.12 -12.17 -5.18
C ARG A 48 7.74 -10.83 -4.54
N THR A 49 6.84 -10.10 -5.18
CA THR A 49 6.52 -8.73 -4.79
C THR A 49 5.21 -8.73 -4.01
N HIS A 50 5.18 -8.12 -2.83
CA HIS A 50 3.98 -8.09 -1.99
C HIS A 50 3.88 -6.80 -1.18
N VAL A 51 2.66 -6.50 -0.76
CA VAL A 51 2.34 -5.50 0.26
C VAL A 51 1.47 -6.19 1.30
N ALA A 52 1.90 -6.17 2.55
CA ALA A 52 1.17 -6.68 3.69
C ALA A 52 0.90 -5.52 4.67
N VAL A 53 -0.33 -5.44 5.17
CA VAL A 53 -0.75 -4.44 6.15
C VAL A 53 -1.41 -5.16 7.32
N ALA A 54 -0.76 -5.10 8.47
CA ALA A 54 -1.26 -5.66 9.72
C ALA A 54 -2.37 -4.79 10.32
N PRO A 55 -3.24 -5.35 11.17
CA PRO A 55 -4.36 -4.61 11.76
C PRO A 55 -3.94 -3.48 12.71
N ASP A 56 -2.71 -3.48 13.19
CA ASP A 56 -2.11 -2.41 14.01
C ASP A 56 -1.51 -1.28 13.15
N GLY A 57 -1.61 -1.38 11.82
CA GLY A 57 -1.08 -0.42 10.87
C GLY A 57 0.38 -0.66 10.47
N ALA A 58 1.02 -1.74 10.93
CA ALA A 58 2.34 -2.11 10.43
C ALA A 58 2.25 -2.53 8.96
N VAL A 59 3.18 -2.05 8.15
CA VAL A 59 3.25 -2.30 6.72
C VAL A 59 4.56 -2.96 6.38
N ASP A 60 4.46 -4.14 5.76
CA ASP A 60 5.58 -4.88 5.20
C ASP A 60 5.43 -4.91 3.68
N THR A 61 6.45 -4.50 2.96
CA THR A 61 6.51 -4.66 1.50
C THR A 61 7.74 -5.44 1.13
N GLY A 62 7.56 -6.42 0.24
CA GLY A 62 8.64 -7.19 -0.35
C GLY A 62 8.77 -6.86 -1.82
N MET A 63 9.97 -6.52 -2.26
CA MET A 63 10.39 -6.51 -3.66
C MET A 63 11.80 -7.11 -3.76
N PRO A 64 12.23 -7.58 -4.94
CA PRO A 64 13.62 -7.92 -5.18
C PRO A 64 14.51 -6.70 -4.88
N LEU A 65 15.45 -6.85 -3.93
CA LEU A 65 16.42 -5.82 -3.49
C LEU A 65 15.85 -4.63 -2.70
N HIS A 66 14.53 -4.59 -2.46
CA HIS A 66 13.88 -3.54 -1.68
C HIS A 66 12.80 -4.15 -0.81
N SER A 67 12.95 -4.06 0.50
CA SER A 67 11.85 -4.30 1.43
C SER A 67 11.65 -3.07 2.29
N PHE A 68 10.41 -2.86 2.73
CA PHE A 68 10.08 -1.88 3.73
C PHE A 68 9.32 -2.58 4.83
N ASP A 69 9.70 -2.32 6.07
CA ASP A 69 9.03 -2.78 7.27
C ASP A 69 8.94 -1.57 8.20
N GLY A 70 7.72 -1.20 8.57
CA GLY A 70 7.48 -0.04 9.44
C GLY A 70 6.01 0.30 9.59
N THR A 71 5.71 1.23 10.49
CA THR A 71 4.34 1.67 10.78
C THR A 71 4.15 3.09 10.26
N PRO A 72 3.71 3.28 9.01
CA PRO A 72 3.42 4.62 8.50
C PRO A 72 2.21 5.22 9.21
N GLU A 73 2.15 6.55 9.29
CA GLU A 73 0.97 7.27 9.76
C GLU A 73 -0.13 7.33 8.68
N ARG A 74 0.28 7.24 7.41
CA ARG A 74 -0.63 7.37 6.27
C ARG A 74 -0.18 6.55 5.08
N LEU A 75 -1.13 5.91 4.43
CA LEU A 75 -0.94 5.27 3.13
C LEU A 75 -1.63 6.08 2.05
N VAL A 76 -0.94 6.35 0.94
CA VAL A 76 -1.48 7.11 -0.19
C VAL A 76 -1.44 6.23 -1.43
N PHE A 77 -2.62 5.86 -1.93
CA PHE A 77 -2.80 5.02 -3.10
C PHE A 77 -3.05 5.87 -4.35
N ASP A 78 -2.07 5.93 -5.25
CA ASP A 78 -2.20 6.50 -6.58
C ASP A 78 -2.52 5.39 -7.59
N HIS A 79 -3.81 5.15 -7.78
CA HIS A 79 -4.31 4.09 -8.66
C HIS A 79 -4.03 4.37 -10.14
N ASP A 80 -3.87 5.64 -10.51
CA ASP A 80 -3.57 6.05 -11.88
C ASP A 80 -2.10 5.80 -12.23
N SER A 81 -1.17 6.09 -11.32
CA SER A 81 0.25 5.84 -11.53
C SER A 81 0.71 4.43 -11.11
N GLY A 82 -0.11 3.69 -10.35
CA GLY A 82 0.26 2.39 -9.81
C GLY A 82 1.28 2.51 -8.67
N GLU A 83 1.20 3.58 -7.88
CA GLU A 83 2.08 3.84 -6.75
C GLU A 83 1.33 3.78 -5.42
N LEU A 84 1.95 3.15 -4.42
CA LEU A 84 1.59 3.22 -3.03
C LEU A 84 2.69 4.00 -2.30
N ARG A 85 2.31 5.05 -1.57
CA ARG A 85 3.24 5.82 -0.74
C ARG A 85 2.91 5.59 0.72
N ALA A 86 3.92 5.29 1.52
CA ALA A 86 3.82 5.16 2.97
C ALA A 86 4.54 6.35 3.60
N GLU A 87 3.78 7.21 4.29
CA GLU A 87 4.29 8.39 4.98
C GLU A 87 4.56 8.01 6.44
N LEU A 88 5.82 8.11 6.85
CA LEU A 88 6.31 7.83 8.20
C LEU A 88 6.16 9.06 9.10
N ASP A 89 6.12 8.83 10.41
CA ASP A 89 6.00 9.88 11.43
C ASP A 89 7.20 10.85 11.42
N ASP A 90 8.40 10.36 11.11
CA ASP A 90 9.61 11.18 10.93
C ASP A 90 9.63 12.03 9.63
N GLY A 91 8.53 12.04 8.88
CA GLY A 91 8.40 12.72 7.58
C GLY A 91 9.09 11.99 6.42
N GLY A 92 9.56 10.76 6.65
CA GLY A 92 10.07 9.88 5.61
C GLY A 92 8.94 9.38 4.71
N VAL A 93 9.21 9.23 3.41
CA VAL A 93 8.23 8.68 2.46
C VAL A 93 8.84 7.49 1.76
N TYR A 94 8.22 6.32 1.95
CA TYR A 94 8.51 5.14 1.17
C TYR A 94 7.55 5.06 -0.03
N VAL A 95 8.06 4.75 -1.22
CA VAL A 95 7.25 4.61 -2.44
C VAL A 95 7.40 3.20 -2.98
N PHE A 96 6.30 2.48 -2.99
CA PHE A 96 6.14 1.20 -3.64
C PHE A 96 5.49 1.40 -5.02
N ARG A 97 6.08 0.81 -6.05
CA ARG A 97 5.50 0.81 -7.41
C ARG A 97 5.21 -0.62 -7.82
N ARG A 98 3.99 -0.89 -8.29
CA ARG A 98 3.69 -2.21 -8.85
C ARG A 98 4.54 -2.47 -10.10
N PRO A 99 5.11 -3.68 -10.26
CA PRO A 99 5.96 -4.04 -11.41
C PRO A 99 5.16 -4.16 -12.72
#